data_AF-A0A3B0UAP4-F1
#
_entry.id   AF-A0A3B0UAP4-F1
#
_cell.length_a   1.000
_cell.length_b   1.000
_cell.length_c   1.000
_cell.angle_alpha   90.00
_cell.angle_beta   90.00
_cell.angle_gamma   90.00
#
_symmetry.space_group_name_H-M   'P 1'
#
loop_
_entity.id
_entity.type
_entity.pdbx_description
1 polymer ?
#
loop_
_entity_poly.entity_id
_entity_poly.type
_entity_poly.pdbx_seq_one_letter_code
_entity_poly.pdbx_strand_id
1 'polypeptide(L)'
;LEAGGSTAGGAGIKLAYKTAREQFIKGGNNRIIIATDGDFNIGASSNAEMERLIEVERESGVFLTVLGFGMGNYKDSKMEILANKGNGNYAYIDNILEAKKVLVNEFGGTLFTIAKDVKIQVEFNPEIVQSYRLIGYENRLLNKEDFNDDTKDAGELGSGHTVTALYEIVPVGVEFDNKSVDPLKYQNSNKTPKHNFKGEMMTVKVRYKKPDGDKSMLITKTVKNSDKSWKYASNNFKWSAGIAEFGMLLRGSEYINLNSYEQVFTLAQSAKGEDKFGYRSEFIRLIESAQLLVKK
;
A
#
# COMPACT_ATOMS: atom_id res chain seq x y z
N LEU A 1 -8.90 -31.59 -15.86
CA LEU A 1 -7.56 -31.10 -15.47
C LEU A 1 -7.25 -31.74 -14.13
N GLU A 2 -6.28 -32.65 -14.08
CA GLU A 2 -5.78 -33.20 -12.82
C GLU A 2 -4.46 -32.52 -12.51
N ALA A 3 -4.32 -32.01 -11.28
CA ALA A 3 -3.08 -31.40 -10.82
C ALA A 3 -2.13 -32.51 -10.34
N GLY A 4 -0.89 -32.50 -10.85
CA GLY A 4 0.17 -33.42 -10.42
C GLY A 4 1.55 -32.83 -10.72
N GLY A 5 2.43 -32.82 -9.72
CA GLY A 5 3.82 -32.40 -9.84
C GLY A 5 4.27 -31.36 -8.80
N SER A 6 5.58 -31.15 -8.75
CA SER A 6 6.25 -30.12 -7.95
C SER A 6 6.32 -28.77 -8.69
N THR A 7 6.08 -27.65 -8.00
CA THR A 7 6.14 -26.28 -8.56
C THR A 7 7.56 -25.83 -8.87
N ALA A 8 8.03 -26.05 -10.11
CA ALA A 8 9.34 -25.61 -10.62
C ALA A 8 9.41 -24.09 -10.88
N GLY A 9 9.04 -23.27 -9.90
CA GLY A 9 8.73 -21.86 -10.08
C GLY A 9 9.87 -21.01 -10.67
N GLY A 10 11.12 -21.32 -10.33
CA GLY A 10 12.27 -20.58 -10.86
C GLY A 10 12.56 -20.83 -12.34
N ALA A 11 12.40 -22.07 -12.81
CA ALA A 11 12.52 -22.39 -14.24
C ALA A 11 11.38 -21.75 -15.04
N GLY A 12 10.16 -21.73 -14.46
CA GLY A 12 9.01 -21.05 -15.02
C GLY A 12 9.24 -19.55 -15.21
N ILE A 13 9.75 -18.86 -14.19
CA ILE A 13 10.08 -17.42 -14.29
C ILE A 13 11.14 -17.17 -15.36
N LYS A 14 12.24 -17.94 -15.38
CA LYS A 14 13.31 -17.79 -16.39
C LYS A 14 12.77 -17.97 -17.81
N LEU A 15 11.92 -18.97 -18.04
CA LEU A 15 11.28 -19.21 -19.32
C LEU A 15 10.34 -18.07 -19.71
N ALA A 16 9.51 -17.60 -18.77
CA ALA A 16 8.57 -16.50 -19.01
C ALA A 16 9.30 -15.22 -19.44
N TYR A 17 10.40 -14.86 -18.75
CA TYR A 17 11.22 -13.70 -19.15
C TYR A 17 11.90 -13.90 -20.50
N LYS A 18 12.43 -15.09 -20.78
CA LYS A 18 12.98 -15.41 -22.10
C LYS A 18 11.93 -15.19 -23.20
N THR A 19 10.74 -15.77 -23.05
CA THR A 19 9.65 -15.64 -24.02
C THR A 19 9.18 -14.20 -24.17
N ALA A 20 9.04 -13.47 -23.05
CA ALA A 20 8.64 -12.06 -23.08
C ALA A 20 9.66 -11.18 -23.82
N ARG A 21 10.96 -11.47 -23.70
CA ARG A 21 12.01 -10.78 -24.47
C ARG A 21 11.99 -11.14 -25.95
N GLU A 22 11.79 -12.41 -26.29
CA GLU A 22 11.68 -12.86 -27.68
C GLU A 22 10.47 -12.26 -28.41
N GLN A 23 9.40 -11.95 -27.67
CA GLN A 23 8.16 -11.36 -28.17
C GLN A 23 7.99 -9.89 -27.76
N PHE A 24 9.08 -9.20 -27.41
CA PHE A 24 9.02 -7.87 -26.84
C PHE A 24 8.43 -6.85 -27.83
N ILE A 25 7.42 -6.13 -27.38
CA ILE A 25 6.77 -5.07 -28.16
C ILE A 25 7.31 -3.72 -27.70
N LYS A 26 8.10 -3.05 -28.54
CA LYS A 26 8.63 -1.71 -28.24
C LYS A 26 7.49 -0.71 -28.02
N GLY A 27 7.48 -0.04 -26.86
CA GLY A 27 6.41 0.88 -26.46
C GLY A 27 5.08 0.19 -26.13
N GLY A 28 5.06 -1.14 -26.08
CA GLY A 28 3.91 -1.93 -25.64
C GLY A 28 3.93 -2.20 -24.14
N ASN A 29 2.81 -2.69 -23.62
CA ASN A 29 2.73 -3.19 -22.24
C ASN A 29 3.26 -4.62 -22.19
N ASN A 30 4.55 -4.80 -21.89
CA ASN A 30 5.18 -6.11 -21.78
C ASN A 30 5.12 -6.59 -20.34
N ARG A 31 4.35 -7.65 -20.08
CA ARG A 31 4.09 -8.13 -18.73
C ARG A 31 3.96 -9.64 -18.67
N ILE A 32 4.57 -10.22 -17.66
CA ILE A 32 4.37 -11.61 -17.24
C ILE A 32 3.30 -11.60 -16.15
N ILE A 33 2.32 -12.48 -16.28
CA ILE A 33 1.31 -12.72 -15.24
C ILE A 33 1.49 -14.16 -14.78
N ILE A 34 1.86 -14.35 -13.52
CA ILE A 34 1.96 -15.67 -12.91
C ILE A 34 0.73 -15.90 -12.04
N ALA A 35 -0.02 -16.96 -12.34
CA ALA A 35 -1.03 -17.50 -11.44
C ALA A 35 -0.44 -18.69 -10.68
N THR A 36 -0.49 -18.66 -9.35
CA THR A 36 0.05 -19.72 -8.48
C THR A 36 -0.90 -19.99 -7.33
N ASP A 37 -1.02 -21.25 -6.94
CA ASP A 37 -1.75 -21.71 -5.75
C ASP A 37 -0.84 -21.90 -4.53
N GLY A 38 0.43 -21.49 -4.62
CA GLY A 38 1.41 -21.60 -3.53
C GLY A 38 2.85 -21.94 -3.97
N ASP A 39 3.75 -21.69 -3.02
CA ASP A 39 5.13 -22.14 -2.90
C ASP A 39 5.98 -22.27 -4.19
N PHE A 40 6.66 -21.18 -4.55
CA PHE A 40 7.85 -21.18 -5.42
C PHE A 40 9.06 -21.80 -4.70
N ASN A 41 8.94 -23.02 -4.18
CA ASN A 41 9.99 -23.67 -3.37
C ASN A 41 10.71 -24.83 -4.06
N ILE A 42 10.45 -25.10 -5.34
CA ILE A 42 11.09 -26.22 -6.02
C ILE A 42 11.96 -25.70 -7.18
N GLY A 43 13.27 -25.70 -6.94
CA GLY A 43 14.30 -25.24 -7.85
C GLY A 43 15.60 -24.92 -7.10
N ALA A 44 16.75 -25.04 -7.77
CA ALA A 44 18.08 -24.83 -7.17
C ALA A 44 18.39 -23.37 -6.78
N SER A 45 17.48 -22.43 -7.07
CA SER A 45 17.70 -21.01 -6.87
C SER A 45 17.15 -20.54 -5.52
N SER A 46 18.03 -19.92 -4.72
CA SER A 46 17.64 -19.28 -3.45
C SER A 46 16.66 -18.10 -3.68
N ASN A 47 15.87 -17.72 -2.68
CA ASN A 47 14.96 -16.56 -2.77
C ASN A 47 15.68 -15.30 -3.28
N ALA A 48 16.88 -15.03 -2.76
CA ALA A 48 17.67 -13.87 -3.15
C ALA A 48 18.18 -13.94 -4.60
N GLU A 49 18.37 -15.13 -5.16
CA GLU A 49 18.70 -15.28 -6.59
C GLU A 49 17.49 -14.95 -7.47
N MET A 50 16.29 -15.33 -7.04
CA MET A 50 15.05 -15.01 -7.75
C MET A 50 14.79 -13.51 -7.77
N GLU A 51 14.92 -12.86 -6.60
CA GLU A 51 14.78 -11.42 -6.48
C GLU A 51 15.78 -10.70 -7.40
N ARG A 52 17.07 -11.08 -7.37
CA ARG A 52 18.10 -10.50 -8.26
C ARG A 52 17.81 -10.74 -9.73
N LEU A 53 17.33 -11.93 -10.11
CA LEU A 53 16.95 -12.22 -11.49
C LEU A 53 15.84 -11.27 -11.95
N ILE A 54 14.78 -11.13 -11.14
CA ILE A 54 13.65 -10.26 -11.45
C ILE A 54 14.09 -8.80 -11.51
N GLU A 55 14.96 -8.36 -10.59
CA GLU A 55 15.52 -7.01 -10.57
C GLU A 55 16.29 -6.68 -11.85
N VAL A 56 17.05 -7.63 -12.39
CA VAL A 56 17.75 -7.47 -13.68
C VAL A 56 16.76 -7.51 -14.84
N GLU A 57 15.84 -8.46 -14.84
CA GLU A 57 14.90 -8.64 -15.96
C GLU A 57 13.92 -7.46 -16.07
N ARG A 58 13.55 -6.79 -14.96
CA ARG A 58 12.66 -5.61 -15.03
C ARG A 58 13.28 -4.45 -15.81
N GLU A 59 14.62 -4.37 -15.89
CA GLU A 59 15.33 -3.34 -16.66
C GLU A 59 15.08 -3.50 -18.17
N SER A 60 14.68 -4.70 -18.62
CA SER A 60 14.24 -4.93 -19.99
C SER A 60 12.89 -4.27 -20.33
N GLY A 61 12.20 -3.70 -19.35
CA GLY A 61 10.85 -3.16 -19.51
C GLY A 61 9.76 -4.23 -19.46
N VAL A 62 10.07 -5.44 -18.99
CA VAL A 62 9.09 -6.53 -18.77
C VAL A 62 8.68 -6.58 -17.31
N PHE A 63 7.40 -6.35 -17.05
CA PHE A 63 6.83 -6.24 -15.70
C PHE A 63 6.36 -7.61 -15.20
N LEU A 64 6.33 -7.83 -13.88
CA LEU A 64 5.87 -9.09 -13.27
C LEU A 64 4.67 -8.89 -12.35
N THR A 65 3.52 -9.42 -12.73
CA THR A 65 2.35 -9.56 -11.85
C THR A 65 2.27 -10.97 -11.31
N VAL A 66 1.98 -11.09 -10.01
CA VAL A 66 1.77 -12.38 -9.34
C VAL A 66 0.36 -12.43 -8.77
N LEU A 67 -0.39 -13.46 -9.14
CA LEU A 67 -1.74 -13.74 -8.69
C LEU A 67 -1.72 -15.02 -7.85
N GLY A 68 -1.91 -14.87 -6.55
CA GLY A 68 -2.07 -15.98 -5.62
C GLY A 68 -3.50 -16.49 -5.62
N PHE A 69 -3.70 -17.80 -5.65
CA PHE A 69 -5.01 -18.46 -5.58
C PHE A 69 -5.05 -19.45 -4.41
N GLY A 70 -6.20 -19.61 -3.76
CA GLY A 70 -6.42 -20.67 -2.78
C GLY A 70 -7.07 -20.20 -1.48
N MET A 71 -7.06 -21.06 -0.46
CA MET A 71 -7.71 -20.82 0.85
C MET A 71 -6.78 -21.05 2.06
N GLY A 72 -5.49 -21.32 1.83
CA GLY A 72 -4.52 -21.74 2.84
C GLY A 72 -3.56 -20.63 3.33
N ASN A 73 -2.76 -20.93 4.35
CA ASN A 73 -1.81 -19.98 4.95
C ASN A 73 -0.63 -19.75 3.99
N TYR A 74 -0.77 -18.79 3.09
CA TYR A 74 0.21 -18.52 2.06
C TYR A 74 1.28 -17.53 2.52
N LYS A 75 2.50 -17.74 2.05
CA LYS A 75 3.61 -16.79 2.19
C LYS A 75 3.39 -15.62 1.22
N ASP A 76 2.27 -14.90 1.38
CA ASP A 76 1.87 -13.75 0.55
C ASP A 76 2.99 -12.73 0.45
N SER A 77 3.72 -12.55 1.55
CA SER A 77 4.90 -11.68 1.61
C SER A 77 5.96 -12.00 0.55
N LYS A 78 6.22 -13.28 0.24
CA LYS A 78 7.21 -13.65 -0.79
C LYS A 78 6.71 -13.25 -2.18
N MET A 79 5.44 -13.54 -2.49
CA MET A 79 4.87 -13.23 -3.80
C MET A 79 4.74 -11.73 -4.02
N GLU A 80 4.38 -11.00 -2.96
CA GLU A 80 4.39 -9.54 -2.94
C GLU A 80 5.79 -9.00 -3.21
N ILE A 81 6.83 -9.52 -2.55
CA ILE A 81 8.22 -9.11 -2.79
C ILE A 81 8.60 -9.34 -4.26
N LEU A 82 8.35 -10.52 -4.82
CA LEU A 82 8.71 -10.81 -6.23
C LEU A 82 7.98 -9.89 -7.20
N ALA A 83 6.68 -9.62 -6.99
CA ALA A 83 5.93 -8.70 -7.83
C ALA A 83 6.47 -7.27 -7.75
N ASN A 84 6.73 -6.77 -6.53
CA ASN A 84 7.32 -5.45 -6.32
C ASN A 84 8.69 -5.34 -7.00
N LYS A 85 9.56 -6.34 -6.82
CA LYS A 85 10.87 -6.39 -7.49
C LYS A 85 10.77 -6.42 -9.01
N GLY A 86 9.66 -6.85 -9.57
CA GLY A 86 9.40 -6.86 -11.02
C GLY A 86 8.56 -5.68 -11.51
N ASN A 87 8.48 -4.59 -10.75
CA ASN A 87 7.67 -3.40 -11.02
C ASN A 87 6.18 -3.70 -11.24
N GLY A 88 5.65 -4.79 -10.71
CA GLY A 88 4.27 -5.20 -10.90
C GLY A 88 3.49 -5.34 -9.61
N ASN A 89 2.34 -6.01 -9.72
CA ASN A 89 1.37 -6.07 -8.64
C ASN A 89 1.20 -7.50 -8.13
N TYR A 90 0.95 -7.62 -6.83
CA TYR A 90 0.50 -8.86 -6.22
C TYR A 90 -0.98 -8.75 -5.87
N ALA A 91 -1.74 -9.81 -6.16
CA ALA A 91 -3.12 -9.93 -5.71
C ALA A 91 -3.41 -11.36 -5.24
N TYR A 92 -4.17 -11.47 -4.15
CA TYR A 92 -4.65 -12.73 -3.62
C TYR A 92 -6.12 -12.92 -4.02
N ILE A 93 -6.44 -14.06 -4.62
CA ILE A 93 -7.75 -14.38 -5.18
C ILE A 93 -8.25 -15.65 -4.49
N ASP A 94 -9.08 -15.47 -3.47
CA ASP A 94 -9.72 -16.54 -2.70
C ASP A 94 -11.10 -16.94 -3.23
N ASN A 95 -11.75 -16.04 -3.98
CA ASN A 95 -13.08 -16.23 -4.50
C ASN A 95 -13.31 -15.52 -5.85
N ILE A 96 -14.43 -15.83 -6.50
CA ILE A 96 -14.76 -15.32 -7.83
C ILE A 96 -14.99 -13.81 -7.87
N LEU A 97 -15.44 -13.21 -6.76
CA LEU A 97 -15.65 -11.76 -6.67
C LEU A 97 -14.32 -11.03 -6.60
N GLU A 98 -13.34 -11.57 -5.87
CA GLU A 98 -11.97 -11.03 -5.85
C GLU A 98 -11.28 -11.22 -7.21
N ALA A 99 -11.47 -12.37 -7.87
CA ALA A 99 -11.00 -12.58 -9.24
C ALA A 99 -11.57 -11.52 -10.20
N LYS A 100 -12.88 -11.26 -10.12
CA LYS A 100 -13.55 -10.23 -10.91
C LYS A 100 -13.04 -8.82 -10.56
N LYS A 101 -12.78 -8.54 -9.28
CA LYS A 101 -12.19 -7.28 -8.86
C LYS A 101 -10.84 -7.05 -9.54
N VAL A 102 -9.91 -7.97 -9.37
CA VAL A 102 -8.53 -7.84 -9.85
C VAL A 102 -8.45 -7.86 -11.38
N LEU A 103 -9.14 -8.78 -12.04
CA LEU A 103 -8.98 -9.06 -13.47
C LEU A 103 -9.98 -8.35 -14.38
N VAL A 104 -11.05 -7.77 -13.84
CA VAL A 104 -12.07 -7.08 -14.64
C VAL A 104 -12.23 -5.63 -14.20
N ASN A 105 -12.50 -5.41 -12.92
CA ASN A 105 -12.85 -4.06 -12.45
C ASN A 105 -11.62 -3.15 -12.26
N GLU A 106 -10.52 -3.71 -11.76
CA GLU A 106 -9.27 -2.99 -11.47
C GLU A 106 -8.15 -3.28 -12.49
N PHE A 107 -8.47 -4.02 -13.56
CA PHE A 107 -7.53 -4.42 -14.62
C PHE A 107 -6.68 -3.25 -15.14
N GLY A 108 -7.31 -2.09 -15.36
CA GLY A 108 -6.62 -0.89 -15.85
C GLY A 108 -5.55 -0.37 -14.90
N GLY A 109 -5.82 -0.44 -13.59
CA GLY A 109 -4.91 0.02 -12.56
C GLY A 109 -3.76 -0.96 -12.30
N THR A 110 -4.03 -2.26 -12.39
CA THR A 110 -3.04 -3.28 -12.04
C THR A 110 -2.10 -3.65 -13.20
N LEU A 111 -2.49 -3.41 -14.45
CA LEU A 111 -1.70 -3.84 -15.61
C LEU A 111 -1.05 -2.71 -16.39
N PHE A 112 -1.61 -1.50 -16.38
CA PHE A 112 -1.05 -0.35 -17.08
C PHE A 112 -0.36 0.60 -16.09
N THR A 113 0.91 0.33 -15.83
CA THR A 113 1.74 1.21 -15.00
C THR A 113 1.88 2.57 -15.69
N ILE A 114 1.53 3.65 -14.98
CA ILE A 114 1.71 5.03 -15.43
C ILE A 114 2.83 5.74 -14.67
N ALA A 115 3.23 5.19 -13.52
CA ALA A 115 4.33 5.67 -12.72
C ALA A 115 5.01 4.51 -11.97
N LYS A 116 6.35 4.47 -12.01
CA LYS A 116 7.20 3.55 -11.23
C LYS A 116 8.01 4.31 -10.19
N ASP A 117 8.57 3.60 -9.21
CA ASP A 117 9.36 4.16 -8.10
C ASP A 117 8.64 5.31 -7.38
N VAL A 118 7.35 5.12 -7.09
CA VAL A 118 6.53 6.13 -6.44
C VAL A 118 6.85 6.19 -4.95
N LYS A 119 7.33 7.35 -4.52
CA LYS A 119 7.68 7.66 -3.14
C LYS A 119 6.80 8.79 -2.64
N ILE A 120 6.25 8.62 -1.45
CA ILE A 120 5.43 9.63 -0.80
C ILE A 120 6.14 10.04 0.48
N GLN A 121 6.36 11.35 0.63
CA GLN A 121 6.88 11.94 1.86
C GLN A 121 5.88 12.98 2.35
N VAL A 122 5.54 12.89 3.64
CA VAL A 122 4.70 13.85 4.33
C VAL A 122 5.53 14.58 5.36
N GLU A 123 5.44 15.91 5.35
CA GLU A 123 6.12 16.79 6.28
C GLU A 123 5.07 17.61 7.02
N PHE A 124 4.92 17.38 8.33
CA PHE A 124 3.97 18.10 9.17
C PHE A 124 4.57 19.41 9.68
N ASN A 125 3.73 20.43 9.81
CA ASN A 125 4.12 21.69 10.41
C ASN A 125 4.24 21.52 11.94
N PRO A 126 5.45 21.69 12.53
CA PRO A 126 5.67 21.51 13.97
C PRO A 126 4.96 22.56 14.84
N GLU A 127 4.48 23.67 14.26
CA GLU A 127 3.66 24.65 14.98
C GLU A 127 2.21 24.15 15.21
N ILE A 128 1.76 23.15 14.44
CA ILE A 128 0.39 22.63 14.50
C ILE A 128 0.37 21.19 15.01
N VAL A 129 1.36 20.38 14.64
CA VAL A 129 1.41 18.95 14.96
C VAL A 129 2.71 18.65 15.71
N GLN A 130 2.59 18.19 16.97
CA GLN A 130 3.74 17.85 17.82
C GLN A 130 4.18 16.39 17.68
N SER A 131 3.28 15.50 17.25
CA SER A 131 3.57 14.09 17.01
C SER A 131 2.62 13.52 15.96
N TYR A 132 3.05 12.50 15.23
CA TYR A 132 2.22 11.83 14.23
C TYR A 132 2.69 10.40 13.98
N ARG A 133 1.78 9.59 13.44
CA ARG A 133 2.04 8.21 13.02
C ARG A 133 1.26 7.86 11.76
N LEU A 134 1.90 7.10 10.87
CA LEU A 134 1.27 6.46 9.72
C LEU A 134 0.59 5.14 10.13
N ILE A 135 -0.67 4.93 9.74
CA ILE A 135 -1.42 3.70 10.02
C ILE A 135 -1.40 2.78 8.79
N GLY A 136 -1.00 1.52 8.98
CA GLY A 136 -1.14 0.41 8.02
C GLY A 136 -0.06 0.29 6.94
N TYR A 137 0.69 1.35 6.66
CA TYR A 137 1.78 1.37 5.67
C TYR A 137 3.17 1.32 6.33
N GLU A 138 3.29 0.79 7.54
CA GLU A 138 4.52 0.81 8.34
C GLU A 138 5.68 0.08 7.63
N ASN A 139 5.38 -1.03 6.94
CA ASN A 139 6.37 -1.82 6.18
C ASN A 139 6.88 -1.11 4.89
N ARG A 140 6.27 0.00 4.50
CA ARG A 140 6.65 0.80 3.33
C ARG A 140 7.22 2.17 3.70
N LEU A 141 7.53 2.38 4.98
CA LEU A 141 8.23 3.60 5.44
C LEU A 141 9.63 3.65 4.82
N LEU A 142 9.89 4.71 4.07
CA LEU A 142 11.19 5.02 3.51
C LEU A 142 12.00 5.88 4.49
N ASN A 143 13.31 5.65 4.56
CA ASN A 143 14.19 6.58 5.25
C ASN A 143 14.17 7.94 4.54
N LYS A 144 14.45 9.02 5.29
CA LYS A 144 14.37 10.39 4.73
C LYS A 144 15.37 10.58 3.58
N GLU A 145 16.51 9.91 3.66
CA GLU A 145 17.60 9.93 2.69
C GLU A 145 17.20 9.23 1.38
N ASP A 146 16.42 8.15 1.48
CA ASP A 146 15.97 7.33 0.33
C ASP A 146 14.95 8.05 -0.55
N PHE A 147 14.30 9.10 -0.04
CA PHE A 147 13.27 9.86 -0.78
C PHE A 147 13.83 10.55 -2.03
N ASN A 148 15.08 11.00 -2.00
CA ASN A 148 15.72 11.70 -3.12
C ASN A 148 16.64 10.82 -3.96
N ASP A 149 16.83 9.55 -3.57
CA ASP A 149 17.70 8.62 -4.24
C ASP A 149 16.96 7.88 -5.37
N ASP A 150 17.19 8.27 -6.63
CA ASP A 150 16.56 7.63 -7.79
C ASP A 150 16.98 6.15 -7.98
N THR A 151 17.98 5.64 -7.25
CA THR A 151 18.32 4.20 -7.29
C THR A 151 17.45 3.35 -6.37
N LYS A 152 16.70 3.97 -5.43
CA LYS A 152 15.82 3.25 -4.51
C LYS A 152 14.49 2.93 -5.17
N ASP A 153 14.22 1.63 -5.23
CA ASP A 153 12.97 1.01 -5.63
C ASP A 153 11.83 1.41 -4.69
N ALA A 154 10.64 1.64 -5.24
CA ALA A 154 9.45 2.00 -4.48
C ALA A 154 8.18 1.60 -5.27
N GLY A 155 7.00 1.82 -4.70
CA GLY A 155 5.76 1.25 -5.26
C GLY A 155 5.36 1.80 -6.63
N GLU A 156 4.47 1.07 -7.29
CA GLU A 156 3.98 1.37 -8.63
C GLU A 156 2.54 1.88 -8.61
N LEU A 157 2.23 2.78 -9.54
CA LEU A 157 0.86 3.25 -9.75
C LEU A 157 0.48 3.01 -11.20
N GLY A 158 -0.66 2.35 -11.40
CA GLY A 158 -1.28 2.25 -12.71
C GLY A 158 -2.51 3.12 -12.88
N SER A 159 -3.09 3.05 -14.07
CA SER A 159 -4.17 3.93 -14.48
C SER A 159 -5.42 3.76 -13.61
N GLY A 160 -5.85 4.82 -12.94
CA GLY A 160 -7.01 4.79 -12.04
C GLY A 160 -6.72 4.22 -10.65
N HIS A 161 -5.48 3.85 -10.32
CA HIS A 161 -5.11 3.49 -8.94
C HIS A 161 -5.26 4.68 -8.00
N THR A 162 -5.82 4.40 -6.82
CA THR A 162 -5.94 5.36 -5.72
C THR A 162 -5.28 4.77 -4.49
N VAL A 163 -4.44 5.56 -3.83
CA VAL A 163 -3.77 5.19 -2.56
C VAL A 163 -4.28 6.13 -1.47
N THR A 164 -4.64 5.55 -0.32
CA THR A 164 -5.08 6.30 0.86
C THR A 164 -4.12 6.02 2.00
N ALA A 165 -3.35 7.02 2.42
CA ALA A 165 -2.55 6.97 3.63
C ALA A 165 -3.29 7.67 4.77
N LEU A 166 -3.38 7.02 5.92
CA LEU A 166 -3.99 7.58 7.13
C LEU A 166 -2.91 7.92 8.14
N TYR A 167 -2.99 9.12 8.70
CA TYR A 167 -2.11 9.57 9.77
C TYR A 167 -2.93 9.88 11.01
N GLU A 168 -2.47 9.36 12.15
CA GLU A 168 -2.85 9.88 13.46
C GLU A 168 -1.91 11.01 13.81
N ILE A 169 -2.44 12.08 14.39
CA ILE A 169 -1.68 13.26 14.76
C ILE A 169 -2.01 13.65 16.19
N VAL A 170 -1.05 14.28 16.83
CA VAL A 170 -1.22 14.97 18.09
C VAL A 170 -1.02 16.47 17.80
N PRO A 171 -2.06 17.28 17.91
CA PRO A 171 -1.92 18.74 17.80
C PRO A 171 -1.04 19.31 18.90
N VAL A 172 -0.34 20.41 18.62
CA VAL A 172 0.41 21.16 19.63
C VAL A 172 -0.54 21.61 20.75
N GLY A 173 -0.12 21.43 22.00
CA GLY A 173 -0.88 21.83 23.19
C GLY A 173 -1.84 20.77 23.73
N VAL A 174 -1.94 19.62 23.08
CA VAL A 174 -2.60 18.43 23.65
C VAL A 174 -1.59 17.68 24.51
N GLU A 175 -1.94 17.40 25.77
CA GLU A 175 -1.12 16.54 26.61
C GLU A 175 -1.07 15.14 26.01
N PHE A 176 0.15 14.68 25.71
CA PHE A 176 0.39 13.37 25.14
C PHE A 176 1.60 12.75 25.85
N ASP A 177 1.39 11.56 26.41
CA ASP A 177 2.41 10.83 27.15
C ASP A 177 3.43 10.26 26.16
N ASN A 178 4.39 11.10 25.79
CA ASN A 178 5.46 10.74 24.88
C ASN A 178 6.54 9.97 25.65
N LYS A 179 6.21 8.76 26.11
CA LYS A 179 7.05 7.90 26.97
C LYS A 179 8.45 7.55 26.43
N SER A 180 8.84 8.02 25.25
CA SER A 180 9.95 7.43 24.48
C SER A 180 11.12 8.36 24.17
N VAL A 181 11.05 9.67 24.43
CA VAL A 181 12.16 10.58 24.09
C VAL A 181 12.33 11.69 25.13
N ASP A 182 13.46 11.67 25.83
CA ASP A 182 13.89 12.80 26.67
C ASP A 182 14.06 14.06 25.81
N PRO A 183 13.69 15.26 26.32
CA PRO A 183 13.95 16.51 25.62
C PRO A 183 15.44 16.65 25.30
N LEU A 184 15.78 16.74 24.02
CA LEU A 184 17.18 16.83 23.58
C LEU A 184 17.79 18.16 24.05
N LYS A 185 18.73 18.09 25.00
CA LYS A 185 19.41 19.22 25.67
C LYS A 185 19.94 20.32 24.75
N TYR A 186 20.34 19.99 23.52
CA TYR A 186 20.94 20.92 22.56
C TYR A 186 20.02 21.28 21.39
N GLN A 187 18.80 20.75 21.34
CA GLN A 187 17.82 21.12 20.33
C GLN A 187 16.98 22.29 20.84
N ASN A 188 17.14 23.46 20.22
CA ASN A 188 16.19 24.56 20.41
C ASN A 188 14.85 24.19 19.75
N SER A 189 13.88 23.78 20.56
CA SER A 189 12.48 23.58 20.17
C SER A 189 11.79 24.87 19.73
N ASN A 190 12.35 26.03 20.08
CA ASN A 190 11.82 27.36 19.76
C ASN A 190 12.38 27.92 18.44
N LYS A 191 12.42 27.14 17.35
CA LYS A 191 12.65 27.71 16.02
C LYS A 191 11.31 28.07 15.40
N THR A 192 10.87 29.31 15.61
CA THR A 192 9.84 29.93 14.76
C THR A 192 10.35 29.88 13.32
N PRO A 193 9.64 29.26 12.37
CA PRO A 193 10.03 29.24 10.98
C PRO A 193 10.18 30.68 10.47
N LYS A 194 11.24 30.97 9.72
CA LYS A 194 11.49 32.31 9.14
C LYS A 194 10.43 32.76 8.12
N HIS A 195 9.48 31.88 7.78
CA HIS A 195 8.42 32.11 6.80
C HIS A 195 7.04 31.95 7.45
N ASN A 196 6.10 32.77 7.00
CA ASN A 196 4.73 32.79 7.48
C ASN A 196 3.91 31.61 6.91
N PHE A 197 4.14 30.40 7.41
CA PHE A 197 3.38 29.18 7.04
C PHE A 197 2.00 29.10 7.72
N LYS A 198 1.38 30.26 7.98
CA LYS A 198 0.15 30.36 8.77
C LYS A 198 -0.97 29.53 8.16
N GLY A 199 -1.46 28.58 8.95
CA GLY A 199 -2.57 27.72 8.57
C GLY A 199 -2.19 26.58 7.62
N GLU A 200 -0.91 26.29 7.41
CA GLU A 200 -0.45 25.08 6.72
C GLU A 200 -0.24 23.96 7.74
N MET A 201 -0.90 22.82 7.53
CA MET A 201 -0.83 21.66 8.42
C MET A 201 0.29 20.70 8.02
N MET A 202 0.40 20.43 6.72
CA MET A 202 1.42 19.53 6.19
C MET A 202 1.70 19.80 4.72
N THR A 203 2.85 19.35 4.26
CA THR A 203 3.22 19.28 2.84
C THR A 203 3.36 17.82 2.44
N VAL A 204 2.69 17.44 1.35
CA VAL A 204 2.80 16.12 0.72
C VAL A 204 3.68 16.25 -0.53
N LYS A 205 4.72 15.43 -0.59
CA LYS A 205 5.65 15.33 -1.71
C LYS A 205 5.51 13.93 -2.33
N VAL A 206 5.25 13.87 -3.62
CA VAL A 206 5.19 12.62 -4.39
C VAL A 206 6.28 12.66 -5.44
N ARG A 207 7.25 11.76 -5.32
CA ARG A 207 8.28 11.54 -6.32
C ARG A 207 7.95 10.29 -7.11
N TYR A 208 8.10 10.32 -8.43
CA TYR A 208 7.82 9.16 -9.29
C TYR A 208 8.62 9.23 -10.59
N LYS A 209 8.76 8.11 -11.28
CA LYS A 209 9.31 8.05 -12.65
C LYS A 209 8.24 7.67 -13.64
N LYS A 210 8.38 8.11 -14.90
CA LYS A 210 7.58 7.54 -16.01
C LYS A 210 7.92 6.06 -16.20
N PRO A 211 7.03 5.21 -16.75
CA PRO A 211 7.29 3.78 -16.91
C PRO A 211 8.61 3.50 -17.64
N ASP A 212 8.84 4.21 -18.75
CA ASP A 212 10.05 4.07 -19.59
C ASP A 212 11.17 5.08 -19.24
N GLY A 213 11.06 5.80 -18.12
CA GLY A 213 12.00 6.85 -17.75
C GLY A 213 12.77 6.53 -16.48
N ASP A 214 14.01 7.00 -16.39
CA ASP A 214 14.88 6.76 -15.22
C ASP A 214 15.06 7.99 -14.33
N LYS A 215 14.63 9.16 -14.80
CA LYS A 215 14.63 10.41 -14.04
C LYS A 215 13.31 10.61 -13.32
N SER A 216 13.39 10.89 -12.02
CA SER A 216 12.18 11.16 -11.25
C SER A 216 11.65 12.59 -11.44
N MET A 217 10.35 12.72 -11.20
CA MET A 217 9.57 13.95 -11.20
C MET A 217 9.00 14.14 -9.80
N LEU A 218 8.91 15.39 -9.33
CA LEU A 218 8.41 15.73 -8.00
C LEU A 218 7.13 16.55 -8.11
N ILE A 219 6.09 16.10 -7.41
CA ILE A 219 4.85 16.83 -7.16
C ILE A 219 4.87 17.25 -5.69
N THR A 220 4.57 18.51 -5.42
CA THR A 220 4.46 19.03 -4.05
C THR A 220 3.11 19.68 -3.85
N LYS A 221 2.44 19.34 -2.75
CA LYS A 221 1.16 19.91 -2.38
C LYS A 221 1.09 20.24 -0.90
N THR A 222 0.87 21.51 -0.60
CA THR A 222 0.59 21.97 0.75
C THR A 222 -0.89 21.76 1.09
N VAL A 223 -1.14 21.27 2.29
CA VAL A 223 -2.46 21.06 2.88
C VAL A 223 -2.64 22.05 4.02
N LYS A 224 -3.72 22.84 3.94
CA LYS A 224 -4.07 23.80 4.99
C LYS A 224 -4.72 23.10 6.17
N ASN A 225 -4.51 23.63 7.36
CA ASN A 225 -5.26 23.22 8.53
C ASN A 225 -6.74 23.55 8.34
N SER A 226 -7.61 22.60 8.70
CA SER A 226 -9.05 22.69 8.51
C SER A 226 -9.73 22.05 9.71
N ASP A 227 -10.24 22.86 10.62
CA ASP A 227 -10.93 22.41 11.84
C ASP A 227 -12.40 22.03 11.55
N LYS A 228 -12.62 21.22 10.50
CA LYS A 228 -13.95 20.70 10.18
C LYS A 228 -14.31 19.61 11.17
N SER A 229 -15.45 19.78 11.83
CA SER A 229 -16.02 18.74 12.68
C SER A 229 -16.18 17.42 11.90
N TRP A 230 -15.93 16.30 12.58
CA TRP A 230 -16.11 14.94 12.07
C TRP A 230 -17.45 14.71 11.35
N LYS A 231 -18.51 15.38 11.79
CA LYS A 231 -19.83 15.32 11.14
C LYS A 231 -19.74 15.63 9.64
N TYR A 232 -18.91 16.60 9.26
CA TYR A 232 -18.71 17.07 7.88
C TYR A 232 -17.58 16.35 7.13
N ALA A 233 -16.92 15.36 7.75
CA ALA A 233 -15.94 14.55 7.05
C ALA A 233 -16.60 13.78 5.89
N SER A 234 -15.84 13.61 4.80
CA SER A 234 -16.33 12.91 3.62
C SER A 234 -16.61 11.44 3.93
N ASN A 235 -17.53 10.84 3.17
CA ASN A 235 -17.79 9.41 3.27
C ASN A 235 -16.52 8.59 3.05
N ASN A 236 -15.64 9.01 2.14
CA ASN A 236 -14.36 8.31 1.91
C ASN A 236 -13.45 8.35 3.13
N PHE A 237 -13.33 9.49 3.83
CA PHE A 237 -12.50 9.56 5.02
C PHE A 237 -13.05 8.67 6.15
N LYS A 238 -14.36 8.77 6.41
CA LYS A 238 -15.05 7.94 7.40
C LYS A 238 -14.93 6.44 7.08
N TRP A 239 -15.08 6.10 5.79
CA TRP A 239 -14.95 4.73 5.29
C TRP A 239 -13.53 4.18 5.49
N SER A 240 -12.50 4.93 5.07
CA SER A 240 -11.11 4.53 5.26
C SER A 240 -10.72 4.42 6.74
N ALA A 241 -11.22 5.32 7.59
CA ALA A 241 -11.04 5.24 9.04
C ALA A 241 -11.64 3.94 9.60
N GLY A 242 -12.88 3.60 9.22
CA GLY A 242 -13.52 2.34 9.65
C GLY A 242 -12.77 1.08 9.20
N ILE A 243 -12.20 1.07 7.99
CA ILE A 243 -11.33 -0.03 7.53
C ILE A 243 -10.09 -0.15 8.42
N ALA A 244 -9.40 0.96 8.66
CA ALA A 244 -8.17 0.94 9.47
C ALA A 244 -8.46 0.51 10.90
N GLU A 245 -9.56 1.00 11.48
CA GLU A 245 -10.02 0.64 12.81
C GLU A 245 -10.39 -0.84 12.93
N PHE A 246 -11.11 -1.39 11.95
CA PHE A 246 -11.39 -2.83 11.88
C PHE A 246 -10.10 -3.67 11.84
N GLY A 247 -9.14 -3.26 11.00
CA GLY A 247 -7.83 -3.93 10.91
C GLY A 247 -7.03 -3.84 12.20
N MET A 248 -7.12 -2.72 12.92
CA MET A 248 -6.54 -2.61 14.26
C MET A 248 -7.21 -3.57 15.24
N LEU A 249 -8.54 -3.68 15.25
CA LEU A 249 -9.30 -4.56 16.14
C LEU A 249 -8.90 -6.03 15.94
N LEU A 250 -8.84 -6.48 14.69
CA LEU A 250 -8.44 -7.84 14.37
C LEU A 250 -7.01 -8.18 14.83
N ARG A 251 -6.13 -7.18 14.90
CA ARG A 251 -4.74 -7.34 15.33
C ARG A 251 -4.54 -7.13 16.84
N GLY A 252 -5.58 -6.78 17.59
CA GLY A 252 -5.46 -6.46 19.02
C GLY A 252 -4.50 -5.30 19.29
N SER A 253 -4.52 -4.27 18.43
CA SER A 253 -3.61 -3.12 18.53
C SER A 253 -3.71 -2.40 19.88
N GLU A 254 -2.57 -2.07 20.49
CA GLU A 254 -2.47 -1.29 21.73
C GLU A 254 -3.02 0.14 21.61
N TYR A 255 -3.26 0.60 20.38
CA TYR A 255 -3.71 1.95 20.08
C TYR A 255 -5.23 2.06 19.90
N ILE A 256 -5.97 0.97 20.13
CA ILE A 256 -7.42 1.00 20.14
C ILE A 256 -7.89 1.39 21.52
N ASN A 257 -8.66 2.46 21.60
CA ASN A 257 -9.22 2.93 22.86
C ASN A 257 -10.74 2.86 22.79
N LEU A 258 -11.36 2.02 23.62
CA LEU A 258 -12.82 1.89 23.82
C LEU A 258 -13.67 1.53 22.58
N ASN A 259 -13.05 1.26 21.43
CA ASN A 259 -13.80 1.00 20.21
C ASN A 259 -14.21 -0.46 20.09
N SER A 260 -15.46 -0.68 19.70
CA SER A 260 -16.05 -2.00 19.52
C SER A 260 -16.34 -2.27 18.05
N TYR A 261 -16.46 -3.54 17.67
CA TYR A 261 -16.96 -3.94 16.35
C TYR A 261 -18.29 -3.26 15.99
N GLU A 262 -19.13 -2.93 16.98
CA GLU A 262 -20.38 -2.21 16.78
C GLU A 262 -20.15 -0.77 16.30
N GLN A 263 -19.19 -0.05 16.89
CA GLN A 263 -18.88 1.32 16.46
C GLN A 263 -18.32 1.35 15.03
N VAL A 264 -17.41 0.42 14.71
CA VAL A 264 -16.87 0.26 13.35
C VAL A 264 -17.99 -0.05 12.37
N PHE A 265 -18.91 -0.92 12.73
CA PHE A 265 -20.08 -1.26 11.93
C PHE A 265 -20.97 -0.03 11.68
N THR A 266 -21.32 0.73 12.72
CA THR A 266 -22.11 1.97 12.59
C THR A 266 -21.40 2.99 11.69
N LEU A 267 -20.10 3.17 11.87
CA LEU A 267 -19.30 4.07 11.04
C LEU A 267 -19.31 3.63 9.58
N ALA A 268 -18.99 2.36 9.30
CA ALA A 268 -18.98 1.80 7.96
C ALA A 268 -20.35 1.93 7.28
N GLN A 269 -21.44 1.58 7.97
CA GLN A 269 -22.79 1.73 7.44
C GLN A 269 -23.11 3.19 7.07
N SER A 270 -22.81 4.14 7.97
CA SER A 270 -23.06 5.57 7.71
C SER A 270 -22.23 6.13 6.55
N ALA A 271 -21.08 5.51 6.26
CA ALA A 271 -20.11 5.94 5.26
C ALA A 271 -20.14 5.09 3.97
N LYS A 272 -21.04 4.12 3.86
CA LYS A 272 -21.07 3.14 2.75
C LYS A 272 -21.09 3.81 1.38
N GLY A 273 -21.86 4.88 1.18
CA GLY A 273 -21.89 5.58 -0.11
C GLY A 273 -22.22 4.68 -1.31
N GLU A 274 -21.71 5.01 -2.49
CA GLU A 274 -21.86 4.19 -3.69
C GLU A 274 -21.10 2.87 -3.58
N ASP A 275 -21.72 1.79 -4.04
CA ASP A 275 -21.17 0.43 -3.94
C ASP A 275 -21.52 -0.38 -5.20
N LYS A 276 -21.05 0.08 -6.36
CA LYS A 276 -21.39 -0.49 -7.68
C LYS A 276 -21.06 -1.99 -7.79
N PHE A 277 -20.04 -2.44 -7.07
CA PHE A 277 -19.53 -3.81 -7.16
C PHE A 277 -19.77 -4.65 -5.89
N GLY A 278 -20.35 -4.07 -4.84
CA GLY A 278 -20.69 -4.79 -3.61
C GLY A 278 -19.57 -4.90 -2.57
N TYR A 279 -18.37 -4.39 -2.84
CA TYR A 279 -17.21 -4.48 -1.92
C TYR A 279 -17.47 -3.81 -0.57
N ARG A 280 -18.19 -2.68 -0.57
CA ARG A 280 -18.49 -1.98 0.68
C ARG A 280 -19.51 -2.77 1.50
N SER A 281 -20.50 -3.37 0.85
CA SER A 281 -21.44 -4.28 1.52
C SER A 281 -20.73 -5.51 2.09
N GLU A 282 -19.76 -6.05 1.37
CA GLU A 282 -18.96 -7.19 1.82
C GLU A 282 -18.15 -6.86 3.06
N PHE A 283 -17.45 -5.73 3.08
CA PHE A 283 -16.73 -5.26 4.26
C PHE A 283 -17.66 -5.15 5.49
N ILE A 284 -18.86 -4.60 5.32
CA ILE A 284 -19.84 -4.50 6.42
C ILE A 284 -20.20 -5.89 6.97
N ARG A 285 -20.45 -6.88 6.09
CA ARG A 285 -20.70 -8.28 6.51
C ARG A 285 -19.52 -8.93 7.21
N LEU A 286 -18.29 -8.58 6.82
CA LEU A 286 -17.09 -9.07 7.50
C LEU A 286 -17.00 -8.56 8.94
N ILE A 287 -17.38 -7.30 9.18
CA ILE A 287 -17.44 -6.74 10.54
C ILE A 287 -18.44 -7.52 11.40
N GLU A 288 -19.65 -7.76 10.88
CA GLU A 288 -20.68 -8.54 11.60
C GLU A 288 -20.20 -9.96 11.91
N SER A 289 -19.57 -10.62 10.93
CA SER A 289 -19.03 -11.96 11.09
C SER A 289 -17.95 -12.01 12.16
N ALA A 290 -17.01 -11.05 12.14
CA ALA A 290 -15.96 -10.94 13.17
C ALA A 290 -16.56 -10.68 14.56
N GLN A 291 -17.57 -9.83 14.66
CA GLN A 291 -18.27 -9.56 15.92
C GLN A 291 -18.90 -10.82 16.53
N LEU A 292 -19.47 -11.70 15.70
CA LEU A 292 -20.05 -12.97 16.15
C LEU A 292 -18.98 -13.97 16.62
N LEU A 293 -17.81 -13.98 15.98
CA LEU A 293 -16.71 -14.88 16.32
C LEU A 293 -16.01 -14.50 17.63
N VAL A 294 -15.90 -13.21 17.95
CA VAL A 294 -15.27 -12.70 19.18
C VAL A 294 -16.18 -12.81 20.41
N LYS A 295 -17.50 -12.96 20.22
CA LYS A 295 -18.49 -13.13 21.32
C LYS A 295 -18.55 -14.56 21.91
N LYS A 296 -17.63 -15.45 21.55
CA LYS A 296 -17.48 -16.79 22.13
C LYS A 296 -16.33 -16.82 23.12
#